data_AF-A0A5E7ZW84-F1
#
_entry.id   AF-A0A5E7ZW84-F1
#
_cell.length_a   1.000
_cell.length_b   1.000
_cell.length_c   1.000
_cell.angle_alpha   90.00
_cell.angle_beta   90.00
_cell.angle_gamma   90.00
#
_symmetry.space_group_name_H-M   'P 1'
#
loop_
_entity.id
_entity.type
_entity.pdbx_description
1 polymer ?
#
loop_
_entity_poly.entity_id
_entity_poly.type
_entity_poly.pdbx_seq_one_letter_code
_entity_poly.pdbx_strand_id
1 'polypeptide(L)'
;MEHDLQDVKEIQLLYNRHTEAPFPATQGLEVMGIDLALIDSDSAGLIAKFLSQKGHLSQDDFRILHHCFSDLKVVVKELESEPRLYFSNLLNIVGQIIGFENTGRSTEDFKPEWETKFQRIRQILNDWDPIGVADMVDDEYDTMTFRTLAVIMNDKPQENIYFVLKDYTKNAMEMSVDEETLRRITGSIWDLRNR
;
A
#
# COMPACT_ATOMS: atom_id res chain seq x y z
N MET A 1 -3.20 -13.56 -24.89
CA MET A 1 -4.65 -13.48 -25.20
C MET A 1 -5.42 -14.71 -24.74
N GLU A 2 -5.13 -15.93 -25.21
CA GLU A 2 -5.82 -17.15 -24.69
C GLU A 2 -5.45 -17.48 -23.24
N HIS A 3 -4.20 -17.23 -22.83
CA HIS A 3 -3.72 -17.40 -21.45
C HIS A 3 -4.38 -16.40 -20.49
N ASP A 4 -4.40 -15.12 -20.85
CA ASP A 4 -4.97 -14.03 -20.03
C ASP A 4 -6.47 -14.25 -19.73
N LEU A 5 -7.22 -14.81 -20.68
CA LEU A 5 -8.63 -15.15 -20.48
C LEU A 5 -8.85 -16.38 -19.60
N GLN A 6 -7.84 -17.25 -19.47
CA GLN A 6 -7.88 -18.41 -18.59
C GLN A 6 -7.62 -18.00 -17.14
N ASP A 7 -6.66 -17.12 -16.90
CA ASP A 7 -6.32 -16.60 -15.56
C ASP A 7 -7.50 -15.80 -14.97
N VAL A 8 -8.17 -14.95 -15.78
CA VAL A 8 -9.36 -14.22 -15.36
C VAL A 8 -10.52 -15.16 -14.98
N LYS A 9 -10.68 -16.29 -15.69
CA LYS A 9 -11.71 -17.30 -15.36
C LYS A 9 -11.40 -18.04 -14.06
N GLU A 10 -10.12 -18.28 -13.78
CA GLU A 10 -9.70 -18.88 -12.52
C GLU A 10 -9.99 -17.94 -11.34
N ILE A 11 -9.64 -16.66 -11.47
CA ILE A 11 -9.96 -15.62 -10.48
C ILE A 11 -11.48 -15.52 -10.28
N GLN A 12 -12.27 -15.55 -11.36
CA GLN A 12 -13.74 -15.56 -11.27
C GLN A 12 -14.26 -16.76 -10.49
N LEU A 13 -13.71 -17.96 -10.72
CA LEU A 13 -14.13 -19.17 -10.03
C LEU A 13 -13.82 -19.11 -8.53
N LEU A 14 -12.63 -18.62 -8.17
CA LEU A 14 -12.24 -18.42 -6.77
C LEU A 14 -13.13 -17.41 -6.09
N TYR A 15 -13.41 -16.28 -6.77
CA TYR A 15 -14.26 -15.23 -6.22
C TYR A 15 -15.71 -15.70 -6.04
N ASN A 16 -16.28 -16.45 -6.98
CA ASN A 16 -17.63 -17.01 -6.83
C ASN A 16 -17.73 -17.89 -5.57
N ARG A 17 -16.75 -18.79 -5.36
CA ARG A 17 -16.71 -19.62 -4.15
C ARG A 17 -16.57 -18.79 -2.88
N HIS A 18 -15.79 -17.72 -2.92
CA HIS A 18 -15.64 -16.82 -1.79
C HIS A 18 -16.95 -16.11 -1.45
N THR A 19 -17.71 -15.63 -2.45
CA THR A 19 -19.01 -14.97 -2.23
C THR A 19 -20.13 -15.90 -1.77
N GLU A 20 -19.99 -17.22 -2.00
CA GLU A 20 -20.90 -18.23 -1.46
C GLU A 20 -20.62 -18.55 0.02
N ALA A 21 -19.39 -18.28 0.49
CA ALA A 21 -19.06 -18.45 1.90
C ALA A 21 -19.74 -17.36 2.74
N PRO A 22 -20.30 -17.71 3.91
CA PRO A 22 -20.87 -16.70 4.81
C PRO A 22 -19.76 -15.75 5.28
N PHE A 23 -20.07 -14.45 5.29
CA PHE A 23 -19.19 -13.48 5.93
C PHE A 23 -19.04 -13.85 7.42
N PRO A 24 -17.82 -13.89 7.97
CA PRO A 24 -17.60 -14.30 9.35
C PRO A 24 -18.26 -13.31 10.33
N ALA A 25 -18.54 -13.76 11.55
CA ALA A 25 -19.13 -12.92 12.60
C ALA A 25 -18.13 -11.89 13.18
N THR A 26 -17.56 -11.05 12.31
CA THR A 26 -16.51 -10.07 12.59
C THR A 26 -16.97 -8.63 12.34
N GLN A 27 -18.28 -8.40 12.37
CA GLN A 27 -18.83 -7.05 12.16
C GLN A 27 -18.37 -6.11 13.26
N GLY A 28 -17.77 -4.98 12.86
CA GLY A 28 -17.18 -4.00 13.79
C GLY A 28 -15.89 -4.46 14.46
N LEU A 29 -15.29 -5.58 14.01
CA LEU A 29 -13.98 -6.01 14.48
C LEU A 29 -12.89 -5.25 13.71
N GLU A 30 -11.97 -4.66 14.47
CA GLU A 30 -10.74 -4.10 13.94
C GLU A 30 -9.55 -4.94 14.39
N VAL A 31 -8.60 -5.16 13.49
CA VAL A 31 -7.35 -5.87 13.77
C VAL A 31 -6.20 -4.93 13.45
N MET A 32 -5.41 -4.56 14.46
CA MET A 32 -4.30 -3.61 14.29
C MET A 32 -4.75 -2.26 13.68
N GLY A 33 -5.97 -1.82 13.98
CA GLY A 33 -6.57 -0.60 13.44
C GLY A 33 -7.12 -0.74 12.00
N ILE A 34 -7.19 -1.96 11.46
CA ILE A 34 -7.77 -2.28 10.15
C ILE A 34 -9.18 -2.81 10.36
N ASP A 35 -10.18 -2.11 9.82
CA ASP A 35 -11.58 -2.54 9.82
C ASP A 35 -11.78 -3.70 8.82
N LEU A 36 -12.21 -4.84 9.34
CA LEU A 36 -12.38 -6.07 8.57
C LEU A 36 -13.54 -6.01 7.57
N ALA A 37 -14.59 -5.24 7.87
CA ALA A 37 -15.70 -5.04 6.94
C ALA A 37 -15.30 -4.08 5.82
N LEU A 38 -14.51 -3.05 6.14
CA LEU A 38 -14.03 -2.09 5.14
C LEU A 38 -13.11 -2.77 4.12
N ILE A 39 -12.08 -3.47 4.59
CA ILE A 39 -11.12 -4.15 3.71
C ILE A 39 -11.77 -5.24 2.84
N ASP A 40 -12.77 -5.94 3.37
CA ASP A 40 -13.59 -6.88 2.60
C ASP A 40 -14.34 -6.15 1.48
N SER A 41 -15.07 -5.10 1.82
CA SER A 41 -15.89 -4.35 0.87
C SER A 41 -15.06 -3.70 -0.25
N ASP A 42 -13.90 -3.12 0.08
CA ASP A 42 -12.99 -2.50 -0.88
C ASP A 42 -12.39 -3.57 -1.80
N SER A 43 -11.91 -4.68 -1.24
CA SER A 43 -11.36 -5.79 -2.01
C SER A 43 -12.41 -6.40 -2.94
N ALA A 44 -13.60 -6.70 -2.44
CA ALA A 44 -14.71 -7.26 -3.20
C ALA A 44 -15.13 -6.33 -4.35
N GLY A 45 -15.22 -5.02 -4.10
CA GLY A 45 -15.51 -4.02 -5.11
C GLY A 45 -14.49 -4.00 -6.24
N LEU A 46 -13.20 -4.05 -5.90
CA LEU A 46 -12.10 -4.05 -6.87
C LEU A 46 -12.02 -5.36 -7.66
N ILE A 47 -12.23 -6.51 -7.02
CA ILE A 47 -12.30 -7.82 -7.69
C ILE A 47 -13.46 -7.83 -8.68
N ALA A 48 -14.66 -7.40 -8.26
CA ALA A 48 -15.82 -7.33 -9.14
C ALA A 48 -15.56 -6.39 -10.33
N LYS A 49 -14.92 -5.24 -10.10
CA LYS A 49 -14.52 -4.32 -11.16
C LYS A 49 -13.55 -4.97 -12.14
N PHE A 50 -12.47 -5.60 -11.66
CA PHE A 50 -11.49 -6.33 -12.49
C PHE A 50 -12.17 -7.37 -13.38
N LEU A 51 -13.06 -8.18 -12.80
CA LEU A 51 -13.79 -9.22 -13.52
C LEU A 51 -14.73 -8.65 -14.59
N SER A 52 -15.49 -7.61 -14.25
CA SER A 52 -16.41 -6.94 -15.19
C SER A 52 -15.67 -6.25 -16.35
N GLN A 53 -14.45 -5.77 -16.10
CA GLN A 53 -13.59 -5.11 -17.08
C GLN A 53 -12.61 -6.08 -17.76
N LYS A 54 -12.85 -7.40 -17.65
CA LYS A 54 -12.07 -8.46 -18.32
C LYS A 54 -10.58 -8.37 -18.01
N GLY A 55 -10.25 -8.22 -16.73
CA GLY A 55 -8.87 -8.20 -16.25
C GLY A 55 -8.20 -6.83 -16.25
N HIS A 56 -8.98 -5.75 -16.37
CA HIS A 56 -8.45 -4.39 -16.35
C HIS A 56 -8.90 -3.67 -15.08
N LEU A 57 -7.96 -2.95 -14.47
CA LEU A 57 -8.19 -1.98 -13.42
C LEU A 57 -7.42 -0.71 -13.77
N SER A 58 -7.89 0.45 -13.31
CA SER A 58 -7.10 1.68 -13.41
C SER A 58 -5.92 1.66 -12.44
N GLN A 59 -4.98 2.60 -12.60
CA GLN A 59 -3.84 2.71 -11.69
C GLN A 59 -4.28 3.02 -10.24
N ASP A 60 -5.28 3.88 -10.06
CA ASP A 60 -5.82 4.17 -8.73
C ASP A 60 -6.50 2.95 -8.10
N ASP A 61 -7.21 2.15 -8.91
CA ASP A 61 -7.82 0.90 -8.44
C ASP A 61 -6.75 -0.09 -7.99
N PHE A 62 -5.66 -0.24 -8.75
CA PHE A 62 -4.54 -1.09 -8.36
C PHE A 62 -3.85 -0.58 -7.09
N ARG A 63 -3.70 0.74 -6.93
CA ARG A 63 -3.14 1.33 -5.71
C ARG A 63 -3.95 0.95 -4.47
N ILE A 64 -5.28 1.06 -4.56
CA ILE A 64 -6.17 0.65 -3.47
C ILE A 64 -6.06 -0.87 -3.26
N LEU A 65 -6.05 -1.67 -4.33
CA LEU A 65 -5.93 -3.13 -4.24
C LEU A 65 -4.63 -3.58 -3.55
N HIS A 66 -3.51 -2.90 -3.81
CA HIS A 66 -2.22 -3.15 -3.15
C HIS A 66 -2.24 -2.78 -1.66
N HIS A 67 -2.96 -1.72 -1.27
CA HIS A 67 -3.19 -1.40 0.14
C HIS A 67 -4.02 -2.50 0.81
N CYS A 68 -5.15 -2.89 0.22
CA CYS A 68 -5.94 -4.03 0.70
C CYS A 68 -5.11 -5.31 0.82
N PHE A 69 -4.27 -5.63 -0.17
CA PHE A 69 -3.38 -6.80 -0.12
C PHE A 69 -2.39 -6.74 1.06
N SER A 70 -1.85 -5.56 1.36
CA SER A 70 -0.91 -5.37 2.45
C SER A 70 -1.59 -5.51 3.81
N ASP A 71 -2.75 -4.90 3.97
CA ASP A 71 -3.56 -4.99 5.18
C ASP A 71 -4.07 -6.42 5.41
N LEU A 72 -4.51 -7.12 4.35
CA LEU A 72 -4.93 -8.53 4.42
C LEU A 72 -3.79 -9.45 4.90
N LYS A 73 -2.54 -9.21 4.49
CA LYS A 73 -1.38 -9.99 4.98
C LYS A 73 -1.15 -9.83 6.47
N VAL A 74 -1.46 -8.66 7.03
CA VAL A 74 -1.38 -8.41 8.48
C VAL A 74 -2.55 -9.09 9.18
N VAL A 75 -3.77 -8.77 8.75
CA VAL A 75 -5.02 -9.30 9.32
C VAL A 75 -5.03 -10.84 9.38
N VAL A 76 -4.66 -11.52 8.30
CA VAL A 76 -4.69 -12.99 8.22
C VAL A 76 -3.76 -13.67 9.24
N LYS A 77 -2.69 -13.01 9.68
CA LYS A 77 -1.78 -13.56 10.70
C LYS A 77 -2.38 -13.53 12.09
N GLU A 78 -3.21 -12.52 12.37
CA GLU A 78 -3.81 -12.26 13.68
C GLU A 78 -5.17 -12.96 13.87
N LEU A 79 -5.81 -13.39 12.78
CA LEU A 79 -7.08 -14.11 12.85
C LEU A 79 -6.87 -15.61 13.10
N GLU A 80 -7.90 -16.23 13.68
CA GLU A 80 -7.98 -17.68 13.87
C GLU A 80 -9.24 -18.27 13.23
N SER A 81 -9.27 -19.59 13.07
CA SER A 81 -10.46 -20.36 12.68
C SER A 81 -11.15 -19.86 11.40
N GLU A 82 -12.47 -19.68 11.41
CA GLU A 82 -13.26 -19.31 10.22
C GLU A 82 -12.90 -17.93 9.64
N PRO A 83 -12.78 -16.83 10.44
CA PRO A 83 -12.32 -15.55 9.91
C PRO A 83 -10.98 -15.64 9.18
N ARG A 84 -10.02 -16.37 9.74
CA ARG A 84 -8.70 -16.55 9.09
C ARG A 84 -8.85 -17.19 7.73
N LEU A 85 -9.65 -18.26 7.62
CA LEU A 85 -9.88 -18.95 6.35
C LEU A 85 -10.55 -18.03 5.33
N TYR A 86 -11.57 -17.28 5.76
CA TYR A 86 -12.28 -16.33 4.92
C TYR A 86 -11.34 -15.27 4.32
N PHE A 87 -10.60 -14.56 5.17
CA PHE A 87 -9.68 -13.51 4.74
C PHE A 87 -8.43 -14.05 4.03
N SER A 88 -8.01 -15.30 4.30
CA SER A 88 -6.95 -15.96 3.52
C SER A 88 -7.37 -16.23 2.09
N ASN A 89 -8.63 -16.62 1.87
CA ASN A 89 -9.16 -16.81 0.52
C ASN A 89 -9.23 -15.48 -0.24
N LEU A 90 -9.67 -14.41 0.43
CA LEU A 90 -9.69 -13.07 -0.15
C LEU A 90 -8.26 -12.59 -0.49
N LEU A 91 -7.31 -12.77 0.42
CA LEU A 91 -5.89 -12.48 0.21
C LEU A 91 -5.33 -13.22 -1.01
N ASN A 92 -5.67 -14.50 -1.18
CA ASN A 92 -5.24 -15.29 -2.32
C ASN A 92 -5.79 -14.73 -3.64
N ILE A 93 -7.08 -14.39 -3.69
CA ILE A 93 -7.70 -13.81 -4.90
C ILE A 93 -7.04 -12.48 -5.28
N VAL A 94 -6.89 -11.58 -4.30
CA VAL A 94 -6.22 -10.28 -4.51
C VAL A 94 -4.78 -10.47 -4.98
N GLY A 95 -4.05 -11.42 -4.38
CA GLY A 95 -2.68 -11.75 -4.79
C GLY A 95 -2.59 -12.25 -6.23
N GLN A 96 -3.58 -13.02 -6.71
CA GLN A 96 -3.62 -13.45 -8.11
C GLN A 96 -3.87 -12.29 -9.08
N ILE A 97 -4.73 -11.33 -8.72
CA ILE A 97 -4.97 -10.14 -9.55
C ILE A 97 -3.70 -9.28 -9.65
N ILE A 98 -2.98 -9.10 -8.55
CA ILE A 98 -1.68 -8.41 -8.54
C ILE A 98 -0.66 -9.20 -9.37
N GLY A 99 -0.63 -10.53 -9.26
CA GLY A 99 0.23 -11.40 -10.07
C GLY A 99 -0.10 -11.32 -11.57
N PHE A 100 -1.37 -11.22 -11.92
CA PHE A 100 -1.86 -11.12 -13.30
C PHE A 100 -1.37 -9.86 -14.02
N GLU A 101 -1.27 -8.73 -13.33
CA GLU A 101 -0.65 -7.52 -13.90
C GLU A 101 0.82 -7.78 -14.29
N ASN A 102 1.55 -8.50 -13.43
CA ASN A 102 2.97 -8.79 -13.60
C ASN A 102 3.27 -9.83 -14.70
N THR A 103 2.30 -10.68 -15.06
CA THR A 103 2.45 -11.68 -16.13
C THR A 103 1.97 -11.19 -17.51
N GLY A 104 1.08 -10.18 -17.54
CA GLY A 104 0.52 -9.60 -18.78
C GLY A 104 1.22 -8.31 -19.28
N ARG A 105 2.11 -7.71 -18.48
CA ARG A 105 2.99 -6.62 -18.88
C ARG A 105 4.41 -6.98 -18.48
N SER A 106 5.35 -6.89 -19.43
CA SER A 106 6.78 -6.86 -19.09
C SER A 106 7.01 -5.73 -18.09
N THR A 107 7.26 -6.10 -16.83
CA THR A 107 7.63 -5.17 -15.75
C THR A 107 9.11 -4.80 -15.81
N GLU A 108 9.83 -5.14 -16.89
CA GLU A 108 11.20 -4.67 -17.07
C GLU A 108 11.32 -3.16 -17.29
N ASP A 109 10.23 -2.43 -17.63
CA ASP A 109 10.30 -0.98 -17.89
C ASP A 109 9.21 -0.10 -17.23
N PHE A 110 8.26 -0.64 -16.44
CA PHE A 110 7.28 0.21 -15.73
C PHE A 110 7.49 0.17 -14.22
N LYS A 111 8.25 1.15 -13.72
CA LYS A 111 8.20 1.55 -12.30
C LYS A 111 7.16 2.65 -12.15
N PRO A 112 6.05 2.44 -11.41
CA PRO A 112 5.12 3.50 -11.09
C PRO A 112 5.87 4.74 -10.58
N GLU A 113 5.44 5.93 -11.00
CA GLU A 113 6.04 7.19 -10.56
C GLU A 113 6.07 7.29 -9.02
N TRP A 114 5.03 6.77 -8.35
CA TRP A 114 4.97 6.71 -6.89
C TRP A 114 6.06 5.81 -6.29
N GLU A 115 6.42 4.71 -6.95
CA GLU A 115 7.43 3.77 -6.44
C GLU A 115 8.82 4.39 -6.58
N THR A 116 9.09 5.04 -7.71
CA THR A 116 10.33 5.80 -7.90
C THR A 116 10.42 6.94 -6.88
N LYS A 117 9.34 7.69 -6.66
CA LYS A 117 9.30 8.76 -5.67
C LYS A 117 9.42 8.22 -4.25
N PHE A 118 8.76 7.11 -3.92
CA PHE A 118 8.86 6.44 -2.62
C PHE A 118 10.31 6.05 -2.32
N GLN A 119 10.97 5.34 -3.25
CA GLN A 119 12.36 4.92 -3.06
C GLN A 119 13.32 6.12 -2.95
N ARG A 120 13.06 7.21 -3.70
CA ARG A 120 13.86 8.44 -3.58
C ARG A 120 13.65 9.15 -2.25
N ILE A 121 12.41 9.24 -1.76
CA ILE A 121 12.11 9.81 -0.44
C ILE A 121 12.78 8.96 0.64
N ARG A 122 12.63 7.64 0.58
CA ARG A 122 13.24 6.69 1.51
C ARG A 122 14.75 6.83 1.53
N GLN A 123 15.41 6.93 0.37
CA GLN A 123 16.84 7.19 0.32
C GLN A 123 17.23 8.51 0.99
N ILE A 124 16.50 9.60 0.72
CA ILE A 124 16.78 10.90 1.35
C ILE A 124 16.66 10.81 2.88
N LEU A 125 15.66 10.09 3.39
CA LEU A 125 15.43 9.93 4.82
C LEU A 125 16.47 8.99 5.46
N ASN A 126 16.86 7.91 4.77
CA ASN A 126 17.93 7.00 5.19
C ASN A 126 19.32 7.66 5.12
N ASP A 127 19.56 8.61 4.22
CA ASP A 127 20.80 9.38 4.18
C ASP A 127 20.86 10.44 5.29
N TRP A 128 19.69 10.94 5.70
CA TRP A 128 19.56 11.86 6.81
C TRP A 128 19.75 11.16 8.16
N ASP A 129 19.14 9.98 8.32
CA ASP A 129 19.28 9.06 9.46
C ASP A 129 19.42 9.75 10.82
N PRO A 130 18.40 10.51 11.27
CA PRO A 130 18.53 11.36 12.44
C PRO A 130 18.78 10.58 13.75
N ILE A 131 18.44 9.29 13.80
CA ILE A 131 18.66 8.41 14.95
C ILE A 131 19.78 7.37 14.77
N GLY A 132 20.37 7.28 13.57
CA GLY A 132 21.50 6.37 13.32
C GLY A 132 21.11 4.90 13.27
N VAL A 133 19.93 4.58 12.71
CA VAL A 133 19.41 3.20 12.67
C VAL A 133 19.05 2.71 11.28
N ALA A 134 19.27 3.54 10.24
CA ALA A 134 18.95 3.18 8.86
C ALA A 134 19.73 1.96 8.35
N ASP A 135 20.85 1.61 8.97
CA ASP A 135 21.66 0.42 8.69
C ASP A 135 21.24 -0.83 9.51
N MET A 136 20.42 -0.63 10.54
CA MET A 136 19.96 -1.69 11.45
C MET A 136 18.54 -2.17 11.14
N VAL A 137 17.69 -1.30 10.59
CA VAL A 137 16.27 -1.58 10.36
C VAL A 137 15.83 -1.01 9.01
N ASP A 138 15.30 -1.87 8.14
CA ASP A 138 14.95 -1.47 6.78
C ASP A 138 13.73 -0.53 6.72
N ASP A 139 12.75 -0.67 7.62
CA ASP A 139 11.44 -0.01 7.56
C ASP A 139 11.27 1.17 8.53
N GLU A 140 12.33 1.57 9.23
CA GLU A 140 12.28 2.58 10.30
C GLU A 140 11.56 3.87 9.87
N TYR A 141 11.84 4.34 8.65
CA TYR A 141 11.28 5.59 8.13
C TYR A 141 10.11 5.40 7.17
N ASP A 142 9.55 4.19 7.04
CA ASP A 142 8.49 3.93 6.07
C ASP A 142 7.24 4.76 6.38
N THR A 143 6.88 4.92 7.65
CA THR A 143 5.75 5.77 8.06
C THR A 143 5.95 7.23 7.62
N MET A 144 7.15 7.78 7.85
CA MET A 144 7.50 9.14 7.44
C MET A 144 7.57 9.27 5.91
N THR A 145 8.06 8.24 5.23
CA THR A 145 8.14 8.14 3.77
C THR A 145 6.74 8.17 3.16
N PHE A 146 5.80 7.35 3.64
CA PHE A 146 4.41 7.32 3.14
C PHE A 146 3.68 8.64 3.34
N ARG A 147 3.80 9.26 4.52
CA ARG A 147 3.18 10.57 4.80
C ARG A 147 3.72 11.65 3.88
N THR A 148 5.03 11.65 3.63
CA THR A 148 5.65 12.62 2.73
C THR A 148 5.27 12.37 1.27
N LEU A 149 5.23 11.10 0.84
CA LEU A 149 4.76 10.73 -0.49
C LEU A 149 3.31 11.19 -0.71
N ALA A 150 2.43 11.02 0.28
CA ALA A 150 1.05 11.48 0.19
C ALA A 150 0.95 13.00 -0.03
N VAL A 151 1.83 13.79 0.59
CA VAL A 151 1.89 15.25 0.37
C VAL A 151 2.25 15.55 -1.09
N ILE A 152 3.28 14.89 -1.64
CA ILE A 152 3.72 15.08 -3.03
C ILE A 152 2.64 14.65 -4.03
N MET A 153 2.07 13.46 -3.82
CA MET A 153 1.10 12.85 -4.75
C MET A 153 -0.25 13.57 -4.78
N ASN A 154 -0.58 14.33 -3.73
CA ASN A 154 -1.84 15.08 -3.65
C ASN A 154 -1.66 16.59 -3.86
N ASP A 155 -0.56 17.00 -4.51
CA ASP A 155 -0.26 18.40 -4.85
C ASP A 155 -0.34 19.38 -3.67
N LYS A 156 -0.02 18.90 -2.47
CA LYS A 156 -0.06 19.73 -1.26
C LYS A 156 1.15 20.68 -1.22
N PRO A 157 1.06 21.82 -0.50
CA PRO A 157 2.17 22.77 -0.37
C PRO A 157 3.42 22.12 0.25
N GLN A 158 4.59 22.67 -0.08
CA GLN A 158 5.89 22.19 0.42
C GLN A 158 5.97 22.22 1.95
N GLU A 159 5.33 23.21 2.57
CA GLU A 159 5.26 23.36 4.03
C GLU A 159 4.68 22.12 4.71
N ASN A 160 3.81 21.36 4.03
CA ASN A 160 3.25 20.13 4.60
C ASN A 160 4.31 19.04 4.75
N ILE A 161 5.32 18.99 3.87
CA ILE A 161 6.47 18.07 4.05
C ILE A 161 7.22 18.47 5.32
N TYR A 162 7.52 19.76 5.49
CA TYR A 162 8.19 20.26 6.69
C TYR A 162 7.42 19.89 7.97
N PHE A 163 6.09 20.05 7.97
CA PHE A 163 5.27 19.67 9.12
C PHE A 163 5.28 18.16 9.37
N VAL A 164 5.23 17.32 8.32
CA VAL A 164 5.36 15.86 8.47
C VAL A 164 6.68 15.49 9.14
N LEU A 165 7.81 16.02 8.64
CA LEU A 165 9.13 15.71 9.19
C LEU A 165 9.28 16.21 10.63
N LYS A 166 8.84 17.44 10.91
CA LYS A 166 8.89 18.05 12.25
C LYS A 166 8.00 17.32 13.25
N ASP A 167 6.79 16.96 12.84
CA ASP A 167 5.84 16.21 13.66
C ASP A 167 6.38 14.82 13.96
N TYR A 168 6.87 14.10 12.94
CA TYR A 168 7.36 12.74 13.11
C TYR A 168 8.61 12.68 14.00
N THR A 169 9.60 13.52 13.75
CA THR A 169 10.81 13.59 14.59
C THR A 169 10.49 13.95 16.04
N LYS A 170 9.58 14.90 16.26
CA LYS A 170 9.20 15.31 17.61
C LYS A 170 8.37 14.26 18.35
N ASN A 171 7.37 13.68 17.68
CA ASN A 171 6.33 12.91 18.35
C ASN A 171 6.51 11.40 18.23
N ALA A 172 7.14 10.90 17.16
CA ALA A 172 7.41 9.48 16.98
C ALA A 172 8.83 9.10 17.45
N MET A 173 9.81 9.98 17.20
CA MET A 173 11.21 9.73 17.58
C MET A 173 11.64 10.46 18.86
N GLU A 174 10.74 11.24 19.47
CA GLU A 174 11.00 12.03 20.70
C GLU A 174 12.25 12.92 20.63
N MET A 175 12.58 13.45 19.45
CA MET A 175 13.79 14.25 19.22
C MET A 175 13.51 15.66 18.74
N SER A 176 14.47 16.55 18.98
CA SER A 176 14.48 17.89 18.40
C SER A 176 15.52 17.95 17.29
N VAL A 177 15.04 18.20 16.07
CA VAL A 177 15.89 18.51 14.92
C VAL A 177 15.83 20.01 14.68
N ASP A 178 16.97 20.63 14.37
CA ASP A 178 17.03 22.05 14.06
C ASP A 178 16.26 22.40 12.77
N GLU A 179 15.76 23.63 12.69
CA GLU A 179 14.91 24.04 11.57
C GLU A 179 15.66 24.10 10.24
N GLU A 180 16.97 24.34 10.25
CA GLU A 180 17.80 24.41 9.04
C GLU A 180 17.89 23.03 8.39
N THR A 181 18.17 22.00 9.19
CA THR A 181 18.17 20.60 8.76
C THR A 181 16.81 20.18 8.21
N LEU A 182 15.71 20.45 8.92
CA LEU A 182 14.37 20.10 8.45
C LEU A 182 14.01 20.79 7.13
N ARG A 183 14.38 22.05 6.95
CA ARG A 183 14.17 22.79 5.70
C ARG A 183 15.01 22.23 4.55
N ARG A 184 16.27 21.86 4.82
CA ARG A 184 17.15 21.23 3.83
C ARG A 184 16.55 19.92 3.31
N ILE A 185 16.15 19.02 4.22
CA ILE A 185 15.54 17.73 3.85
C ILE A 185 14.20 17.95 3.12
N THR A 186 13.38 18.88 3.61
CA THR A 186 12.13 19.27 2.94
C THR A 186 12.37 19.72 1.49
N GLY A 187 13.39 20.53 1.26
CA GLY A 187 13.79 20.97 -0.09
C GLY A 187 14.19 19.79 -0.98
N SER A 188 15.06 18.90 -0.48
CA SER A 188 15.50 17.72 -1.21
C SER A 188 14.34 16.80 -1.62
N ILE A 189 13.34 16.64 -0.75
CA ILE A 189 12.16 15.83 -1.06
C ILE A 189 11.22 16.58 -2.02
N TRP A 190 11.04 17.88 -1.85
CA TRP A 190 10.19 18.70 -2.73
C TRP A 190 10.67 18.71 -4.18
N ASP A 191 11.98 18.67 -4.41
CA ASP A 191 12.58 18.61 -5.75
C ASP A 191 12.15 17.36 -6.54
N LEU A 192 11.66 16.32 -5.86
CA LEU A 192 11.09 15.12 -6.49
C LEU A 192 9.71 15.36 -7.12
N ARG A 193 9.05 16.49 -6.85
CA ARG A 193 7.74 16.80 -7.43
C ARG A 193 7.83 17.06 -8.94
N ASN A 194 8.94 17.63 -9.41
CA ASN A 194 9.14 18.09 -10.79
C ASN A 194 10.03 17.16 -11.64
N ARG A 195 10.32 15.95 -11.16
CA ARG A 195 11.20 14.96 -11.79
C ARG A 195 10.44 13.67 -12.02
#